data_AF-Q4RWZ9-F1
#
_entry.id   AF-Q4RWZ9-F1
#
_cell.length_a   1.000
_cell.length_b   1.000
_cell.length_c   1.000
_cell.angle_alpha   90.00
_cell.angle_beta   90.00
_cell.angle_gamma   90.00
#
_symmetry.space_group_name_H-M   'P 1'
#
loop_
_entity.id
_entity.type
_entity.pdbx_description
1 polymer ?
#
loop_
_entity_poly.entity_id
_entity_poly.type
_entity_poly.pdbx_seq_one_letter_code
_entity_poly.pdbx_strand_id
1 'polypeptide(L)' 'LIGCIIGRQGAKISEIRQMSGAQIKIANPVDGSTERQVTITGSPASIGLAEYLIKAR' A
#
# COMPACT_ATOMS: atom_id res chain seq x y z
N LEU A 1 -7.17 2.59 9.47
CA LEU A 1 -7.13 1.90 8.15
C LEU A 1 -5.72 1.50 7.70
N ILE A 2 -4.68 2.32 7.90
CA ILE A 2 -3.28 1.98 7.52
C ILE A 2 -2.73 0.73 8.21
N GLY A 3 -3.07 0.47 9.48
CA GLY A 3 -2.69 -0.77 10.17
C GLY A 3 -3.17 -2.05 9.47
N CYS A 4 -4.26 -1.95 8.70
CA CYS A 4 -4.80 -3.06 7.92
C CYS A 4 -4.04 -3.25 6.58
N ILE A 5 -3.50 -2.18 6.00
CA ILE A 5 -2.77 -2.22 4.72
C ILE A 5 -1.36 -2.80 4.93
N ILE A 6 -0.67 -2.36 5.98
CA ILE A 6 0.66 -2.90 6.31
C ILE A 6 0.51 -4.36 6.79
N GLY A 7 -0.52 -4.65 7.59
CA GLY A 7 -0.70 -5.95 8.21
C GLY A 7 0.33 -6.24 9.30
N ARG A 8 0.18 -7.36 10.00
CA ARG A 8 1.14 -7.79 11.04
C ARG A 8 2.52 -7.97 10.40
N GLN A 9 3.54 -7.34 10.97
CA GLN A 9 4.94 -7.41 10.48
C GLN A 9 5.12 -7.01 9.00
N GLY A 10 4.20 -6.23 8.41
CA GLY A 10 4.31 -5.85 7.00
C GLY A 10 3.93 -6.96 6.01
N ALA A 11 3.30 -8.06 6.46
CA ALA A 11 2.96 -9.19 5.60
C ALA A 11 2.01 -8.80 4.47
N LYS A 12 0.92 -8.09 4.76
CA LYS A 12 -0.10 -7.74 3.77
C LYS A 12 0.45 -6.78 2.71
N ILE A 13 1.22 -5.77 3.09
CA ILE A 13 1.82 -4.87 2.10
C ILE A 13 2.87 -5.59 1.23
N SER A 14 3.57 -6.57 1.78
CA SER A 14 4.54 -7.38 1.02
C SER A 14 3.84 -8.27 -0.01
N GLU A 15 2.73 -8.90 0.37
CA GLU A 15 1.87 -9.66 -0.53
C GLU A 15 1.31 -8.78 -1.65
N ILE A 16 0.79 -7.59 -1.32
CA ILE A 16 0.26 -6.64 -2.32
C ILE A 16 1.35 -6.26 -3.32
N ARG A 17 2.57 -5.95 -2.86
CA ARG A 17 3.71 -5.65 -3.74
C ARG A 17 4.02 -6.83 -4.67
N GLN A 18 4.03 -8.05 -4.14
CA GLN A 18 4.33 -9.26 -4.91
C GLN A 18 3.24 -9.56 -5.95
N MET A 19 1.96 -9.52 -5.56
CA MET A 19 0.84 -9.82 -6.44
C MET A 19 0.63 -8.76 -7.52
N SER A 20 0.75 -7.48 -7.16
CA SER A 20 0.54 -6.38 -8.12
C SER A 20 1.74 -6.13 -9.03
N GLY A 21 2.94 -6.51 -8.59
CA GLY A 21 4.20 -6.10 -9.22
C GLY A 21 4.45 -4.58 -9.14
N ALA A 22 3.64 -3.83 -8.39
CA ALA A 22 3.80 -2.40 -8.22
C ALA A 22 4.82 -2.09 -7.12
N GLN A 23 5.58 -1.03 -7.32
CA GLN A 23 6.42 -0.47 -6.28
C GLN A 23 5.57 0.44 -5.38
N ILE A 24 5.52 0.12 -4.09
CA ILE A 24 4.68 0.83 -3.11
C ILE A 24 5.55 1.42 -1.99
N LYS A 25 5.54 2.75 -1.85
CA LYS A 25 6.22 3.50 -0.79
C LYS A 25 5.20 4.10 0.15
N ILE A 26 5.46 4.03 1.46
CA ILE A 26 4.60 4.59 2.50
C ILE A 26 5.43 5.62 3.25
N ALA A 27 5.00 6.88 3.21
CA ALA A 27 5.65 7.96 3.94
C ALA A 27 5.33 7.87 5.44
N ASN A 28 6.20 8.45 6.26
CA ASN A 28 5.88 8.69 7.65
C ASN A 28 4.68 9.63 7.76
N PRO A 29 3.85 9.48 8.80
CA PRO A 29 2.80 10.43 9.05
C PRO A 29 3.39 11.84 9.24
N VAL A 30 2.69 12.84 8.72
CA VAL A 30 3.04 14.25 8.97
C VAL A 30 2.74 14.57 10.44
N ASP A 31 3.53 15.43 11.07
CA ASP A 31 3.40 15.75 12.50
C ASP A 31 1.96 16.13 12.88
N GLY A 32 1.44 15.45 13.90
CA GLY A 32 0.05 15.61 14.37
C GLY A 32 -1.01 14.87 13.55
N SER A 33 -0.64 14.21 12.45
CA SER A 33 -1.56 13.42 11.62
C SER A 33 -1.44 11.92 11.84
N THR A 34 -2.56 11.22 11.66
CA THR A 34 -2.58 9.74 11.58
C THR A 34 -2.57 9.23 10.14
N GLU A 35 -2.68 10.14 9.16
CA GLU A 35 -2.62 9.82 7.75
C GLU A 35 -1.18 9.59 7.29
N ARG A 36 -1.02 8.62 6.40
CA ARG A 36 0.25 8.34 5.72
C ARG A 36 0.02 8.42 4.24
N GLN A 37 0.88 9.16 3.54
CA GLN A 37 0.88 9.18 2.10
C GLN A 37 1.41 7.85 1.56
N VAL A 38 0.68 7.24 0.63
CA VAL A 38 1.11 6.04 -0.08
C VAL A 38 1.34 6.40 -1.55
N THR A 39 2.53 6.07 -2.05
CA THR A 39 2.90 6.27 -3.45
C THR A 39 3.01 4.91 -4.12
N ILE A 40 2.24 4.71 -5.19
CA ILE A 40 2.24 3.48 -6.01
C ILE A 40 2.77 3.84 -7.38
N THR A 41 3.77 3.09 -7.85
CA THR A 41 4.40 3.30 -9.16
C THR A 41 4.54 1.96 -9.88
N GLY A 42 4.25 1.94 -11.18
CA GLY A 42 4.32 0.74 -12.01
C GLY A 42 3.52 0.92 -13.30
N SER A 43 3.27 -0.18 -14.01
CA SER A 43 2.34 -0.18 -15.15
C SER A 43 0.91 0.16 -14.69
N PRO A 44 0.04 0.68 -15.58
CA PRO A 44 -1.36 0.95 -15.23
C PRO A 44 -2.09 -0.29 -14.67
N ALA A 45 -1.79 -1.48 -15.21
CA ALA A 45 -2.34 -2.74 -14.72
C ALA A 45 -1.85 -3.06 -13.30
N SER A 46 -0.54 -2.90 -13.04
CA SER A 46 0.06 -3.09 -11.71
C SER A 46 -0.52 -2.13 -10.68
N ILE A 47 -0.66 -0.85 -11.04
CA ILE A 47 -1.25 0.18 -10.17
C ILE A 47 -2.71 -0.17 -9.88
N GLY A 48 -3.50 -0.50 -10.91
CA GLY A 48 -4.92 -0.87 -10.74
C GLY A 48 -5.11 -2.07 -9.83
N LEU A 49 -4.29 -3.10 -9.98
CA LEU A 49 -4.33 -4.28 -9.11
C LEU A 49 -3.92 -3.94 -7.67
N ALA A 50 -2.86 -3.15 -7.48
CA ALA A 50 -2.44 -2.71 -6.15
C ALA A 50 -3.55 -1.91 -5.44
N GLU A 51 -4.18 -0.97 -6.13
CA GLU A 51 -5.30 -0.20 -5.59
C GLU A 51 -6.49 -1.08 -5.21
N TYR A 52 -6.84 -2.05 -6.06
CA TYR A 52 -7.91 -3.00 -5.78
C TYR A 52 -7.63 -3.79 -4.50
N LEU A 53 -6.42 -4.36 -4.37
CA LEU A 53 -6.03 -5.14 -3.20
C LEU A 53 -5.95 -4.31 -1.91
N ILE A 54 -5.62 -3.02 -2.01
CA ILE A 54 -5.60 -2.09 -0.87
C ILE A 54 -7.03 -1.73 -0.43
N LYS A 55 -7.97 -1.55 -1.37
CA LYS A 55 -9.37 -1.19 -1.11
C LYS A 55 -10.23 -2.40 -0.73
N ALA A 56 -9.85 -3.61 -1.15
CA ALA A 56 -10.49 -4.85 -0.76
C ALA A 56 -10.35 -5.06 0.76
N ARG A 57 -11.47 -4.89 1.47
CA ARG A 57 -11.58 -5.08 2.91
C ARG A 57 -11.59 -6.55 3.29
#